data_AF-A0A0N9NC06-F1
#
_entry.id   AF-A0A0N9NC06-F1
#
_cell.length_a   1.000
_cell.length_b   1.000
_cell.length_c   1.000
_cell.angle_alpha   90.00
_cell.angle_beta   90.00
_cell.angle_gamma   90.00
#
_symmetry.space_group_name_H-M   'P 1'
#
loop_
_entity.id
_entity.type
_entity.pdbx_description
1 polymer ?
#
loop_
_entity_poly.entity_id
_entity_poly.type
_entity_poly.pdbx_seq_one_letter_code
_entity_poly.pdbx_strand_id
1 'polypeptide(L)'
;MNDVDYAAVEIPEGKPPGEYHWTERRAEILQLIKKAGHPDSISPTRLANRYDVTKGQISQDKDRLRDHITNQLNEGRVDAITATVFENAIKELIENDEYRKAAKTAAEWHDWMADRGHVPREPDRLELSGADDWRAYIRTGDDEADD
;
A
#
# COMPACT_ATOMS: atom_id res chain seq x y z
N MET A 1 16.59 9.10 18.90
CA MET A 1 15.51 9.24 19.92
C MET A 1 14.99 7.84 20.21
N ASN A 2 14.87 7.46 21.48
CA ASN A 2 14.26 6.17 21.87
C ASN A 2 12.86 6.08 21.26
N ASP A 3 12.66 5.22 20.28
CA ASP A 3 11.34 4.97 19.72
C ASP A 3 10.59 4.11 20.73
N VAL A 4 9.62 4.72 21.42
CA VAL A 4 8.81 4.02 22.40
C VAL A 4 7.89 3.07 21.65
N ASP A 5 7.92 1.78 22.00
CA ASP A 5 6.95 0.82 21.49
C ASP A 5 5.61 1.00 22.22
N TYR A 6 4.76 1.86 21.66
CA TYR A 6 3.44 2.14 22.23
C TYR A 6 2.50 0.92 22.21
N ALA A 7 2.82 -0.14 21.44
CA ALA A 7 2.06 -1.38 21.47
C ALA A 7 2.37 -2.23 22.72
N ALA A 8 3.53 -2.02 23.35
CA ALA A 8 3.97 -2.71 24.56
C ALA A 8 3.73 -1.92 25.86
N VAL A 9 3.31 -0.65 25.76
CA VAL A 9 2.98 0.18 26.92
C VAL A 9 1.65 -0.27 27.51
N GLU A 10 1.65 -0.68 28.78
CA GLU A 10 0.43 -0.97 29.53
C GLU A 10 -0.39 0.30 29.76
N ILE A 11 -1.69 0.22 29.48
CA ILE A 11 -2.63 1.29 29.76
C ILE A 11 -3.11 1.10 31.20
N PRO A 12 -2.92 2.08 32.09
CA PRO A 12 -3.27 1.90 33.50
C PRO A 12 -4.78 1.69 33.69
N GLU A 13 -5.15 0.60 34.36
CA GLU A 13 -6.52 0.36 34.78
C GLU A 13 -6.84 1.18 36.05
N GLY A 14 -7.97 1.90 36.04
CA GLY A 14 -8.43 2.68 37.20
C GLY A 14 -7.82 4.08 37.36
N LYS A 15 -6.80 4.44 36.57
CA LYS A 15 -6.28 5.80 36.49
C LYS A 15 -7.18 6.67 35.59
N PRO A 16 -7.55 7.90 35.99
CA PRO A 16 -8.29 8.81 35.11
C PRO A 16 -7.47 9.14 33.84
N PRO A 17 -8.07 9.13 32.63
CA PRO A 17 -7.35 9.43 31.40
C PRO A 17 -6.70 10.83 31.36
N GLY A 18 -7.25 11.80 32.08
CA GLY A 18 -6.66 13.14 32.23
C GLY A 18 -5.30 13.16 32.94
N GLU A 19 -4.99 12.12 33.72
CA GLU A 19 -3.73 11.99 34.44
C GLU A 19 -2.70 11.13 33.69
N TYR A 20 -3.05 10.64 32.48
CA TYR A 20 -2.17 9.77 31.72
C TYR A 20 -0.87 10.49 31.35
N HIS A 21 0.25 9.80 31.57
CA HIS A 21 1.51 10.21 30.99
C HIS A 21 1.41 10.13 29.46
N TRP A 22 2.21 10.93 28.74
CA TRP A 22 2.09 11.03 27.29
C TRP A 22 2.30 9.69 26.56
N THR A 23 3.09 8.77 27.15
CA THR A 23 3.27 7.41 26.63
C THR A 23 2.01 6.57 26.77
N GLU A 24 1.36 6.60 27.93
CA GLU A 24 0.10 5.90 28.22
C GLU A 24 -1.03 6.41 27.31
N ARG A 25 -1.14 7.74 27.16
CA ARG A 25 -2.09 8.38 26.25
C ARG A 25 -1.89 7.94 24.80
N ARG A 26 -0.65 7.94 24.30
CA ARG A 26 -0.35 7.49 22.94
C ARG A 26 -0.62 6.00 22.75
N ALA A 27 -0.35 5.17 23.75
CA ALA A 27 -0.68 3.75 23.74
C ALA A 27 -2.20 3.52 23.62
N GLU A 28 -3.01 4.24 24.42
CA GLU A 28 -4.47 4.15 24.32
C GLU A 28 -4.98 4.69 22.97
N ILE A 29 -4.47 5.82 22.49
CA ILE A 29 -4.83 6.34 21.16
C ILE A 29 -4.48 5.33 20.07
N LEU A 30 -3.32 4.66 20.14
CA LEU A 30 -2.94 3.62 19.17
C LEU A 30 -3.93 2.45 19.19
N GLN A 31 -4.38 1.99 20.35
CA GLN A 31 -5.42 0.96 20.44
C GLN A 31 -6.74 1.42 19.80
N LEU A 32 -7.15 2.67 20.02
CA LEU A 32 -8.34 3.25 19.40
C LEU A 32 -8.22 3.34 17.88
N ILE A 33 -7.04 3.72 17.36
CA ILE A 33 -6.76 3.75 15.91
C ILE A 33 -6.86 2.34 15.32
N LYS A 34 -6.22 1.34 15.95
CA LYS A 34 -6.27 -0.06 15.49
C LYS A 34 -7.71 -0.58 15.45
N LYS A 35 -8.53 -0.24 16.45
CA LYS A 35 -9.95 -0.60 16.49
C LYS A 35 -10.78 0.11 15.42
N ALA A 36 -10.47 1.37 15.12
CA ALA A 36 -11.20 2.19 14.15
C ALA A 36 -10.71 2.02 12.68
N GLY A 37 -9.58 1.35 12.48
CA GLY A 37 -8.98 1.07 11.17
C GLY A 37 -8.21 2.23 10.55
N HIS A 38 -8.40 3.47 11.01
CA HIS A 38 -7.69 4.64 10.47
C HIS A 38 -7.54 5.77 11.51
N PRO A 39 -6.40 6.50 11.55
CA PRO A 39 -6.18 7.60 12.50
C PRO A 39 -7.24 8.70 12.45
N ASP A 40 -7.81 8.97 11.29
CA ASP A 40 -8.82 10.03 11.11
C ASP A 40 -10.25 9.58 11.43
N SER A 41 -10.45 8.30 11.70
CA SER A 41 -11.73 7.77 12.20
C SER A 41 -12.02 8.18 13.64
N ILE A 42 -11.04 8.74 14.37
CA ILE A 42 -11.21 9.20 15.76
C ILE A 42 -11.09 10.72 15.87
N SER A 43 -12.03 11.34 16.61
CA SER A 43 -12.16 12.79 16.73
C SER A 43 -11.09 13.39 17.66
N PRO A 44 -10.25 14.33 17.19
CA PRO A 44 -9.27 15.01 18.04
C PRO A 44 -9.90 15.78 19.21
N THR A 45 -11.09 16.36 19.01
CA THR A 45 -11.81 17.09 20.06
C THR A 45 -12.25 16.16 21.18
N ARG A 46 -12.75 14.96 20.85
CA ARG A 46 -13.16 13.98 21.87
C ARG A 46 -11.97 13.47 22.68
N LEU A 47 -10.83 13.25 22.02
CA LEU A 47 -9.60 12.82 22.69
C LEU A 47 -9.03 13.93 23.58
N ALA A 48 -9.03 15.18 23.10
CA ALA A 48 -8.59 16.33 23.88
C ALA A 48 -9.37 16.44 25.20
N ASN A 49 -10.70 16.32 25.13
CA ASN A 49 -11.56 16.31 26.32
C ASN A 49 -11.31 15.07 27.21
N ARG A 50 -11.08 13.89 26.64
CA ARG A 50 -10.82 12.66 27.41
C ARG A 50 -9.54 12.78 28.24
N TYR A 51 -8.47 13.28 27.64
CA TYR A 51 -7.15 13.29 28.25
C TYR A 51 -6.78 14.62 28.91
N ASP A 52 -7.72 15.57 29.00
CA ASP A 52 -7.50 16.91 29.55
C ASP A 52 -6.27 17.62 28.94
N VAL A 53 -6.16 17.56 27.60
CA VAL A 53 -5.07 18.19 26.84
C VAL A 53 -5.63 19.03 25.70
N THR A 54 -4.78 19.85 25.10
CA THR A 54 -5.17 20.64 23.94
C THR A 54 -5.38 19.78 22.70
N LYS A 55 -6.28 20.21 21.80
CA LYS A 55 -6.45 19.60 20.47
C LYS A 55 -5.14 19.55 19.67
N GLY A 56 -4.28 20.57 19.82
CA GLY A 56 -2.97 20.62 19.17
C GLY A 56 -2.05 19.49 19.62
N GLN A 57 -2.02 19.16 20.92
CA GLN A 57 -1.27 18.01 21.44
C GLN A 57 -1.78 16.69 20.87
N ILE A 58 -3.11 16.52 20.75
CA ILE A 58 -3.68 15.32 20.12
C ILE A 58 -3.29 15.20 18.66
N SER A 59 -3.25 16.30 17.89
CA SER A 59 -2.77 16.25 16.51
C SER A 59 -1.32 15.76 16.44
N GLN A 60 -0.43 16.30 17.28
CA GLN A 60 0.97 15.85 17.35
C GLN A 60 1.09 14.39 17.78
N ASP A 61 0.26 13.94 18.72
CA ASP A 61 0.21 12.54 19.14
C ASP A 61 -0.22 11.63 17.99
N LYS A 62 -1.25 12.02 17.22
CA LYS A 62 -1.70 11.29 16.02
C LYS A 62 -0.63 11.25 14.94
N ASP A 63 0.09 12.35 14.70
CA ASP A 63 1.18 12.38 13.73
C ASP A 63 2.31 11.44 14.14
N ARG A 64 2.72 11.48 15.42
CA ARG A 64 3.74 10.56 15.93
C ARG A 64 3.31 9.09 15.84
N LEU A 65 2.04 8.80 16.08
CA LEU A 65 1.50 7.46 15.95
C LEU A 65 1.39 7.01 14.49
N ARG A 66 1.12 7.93 13.56
CA ARG A 66 1.19 7.65 12.11
C ARG A 66 2.60 7.21 11.74
N ASP A 67 3.61 8.00 12.13
CA ASP A 67 5.02 7.66 11.89
C ASP A 67 5.39 6.31 12.51
N HIS A 68 4.95 6.05 13.74
CA HIS A 68 5.19 4.78 14.43
C HIS A 68 4.58 3.59 13.68
N ILE A 69 3.33 3.72 13.22
CA ILE A 69 2.65 2.68 12.43
C ILE A 69 3.41 2.46 11.11
N THR A 70 3.76 3.53 10.39
CA THR A 70 4.43 3.42 9.10
C THR A 70 5.84 2.85 9.22
N ASN A 71 6.58 3.18 10.29
CA ASN A 71 7.91 2.62 10.54
C ASN A 71 7.88 1.12 10.86
N GLN A 72 6.75 0.60 11.33
CA GLN A 72 6.54 -0.84 11.55
C GLN A 72 6.06 -1.57 10.29
N LEU A 73 5.64 -0.85 9.24
CA LEU A 73 5.34 -1.46 7.95
C LEU A 73 6.67 -1.82 7.29
N ASN A 74 7.05 -3.09 7.40
CA ASN A 74 8.08 -3.62 6.52
C ASN A 74 7.50 -3.85 5.12
N GLU A 75 8.33 -3.65 4.12
CA GLU A 75 7.95 -3.76 2.71
C GLU A 75 7.29 -5.12 2.38
N GLY A 76 7.84 -6.21 2.89
CA GLY A 76 7.29 -7.56 2.66
C GLY A 76 5.88 -7.76 3.23
N ARG A 77 5.54 -7.09 4.34
CA ARG A 77 4.18 -7.12 4.90
C ARG A 77 3.21 -6.34 4.03
N VAL A 78 3.64 -5.20 3.51
CA VAL A 78 2.84 -4.40 2.56
C VAL A 78 2.58 -5.21 1.28
N ASP A 79 3.60 -5.91 0.77
CA ASP A 79 3.46 -6.86 -0.35
C ASP A 79 2.44 -7.93 -0.08
N ALA A 80 2.61 -8.68 1.00
CA ALA A 80 1.76 -9.82 1.28
C ALA A 80 0.28 -9.42 1.40
N ILE A 81 0.00 -8.30 2.10
CA ILE A 81 -1.38 -7.79 2.25
C ILE A 81 -1.91 -7.33 0.89
N THR A 82 -1.14 -6.56 0.14
CA THR A 82 -1.60 -5.99 -1.15
C THR A 82 -1.86 -7.09 -2.18
N ALA A 83 -0.95 -8.08 -2.29
CA ALA A 83 -1.14 -9.26 -3.14
C ALA A 83 -2.44 -9.99 -2.78
N THR A 84 -2.68 -10.26 -1.49
CA THR A 84 -3.89 -10.94 -1.03
C THR A 84 -5.17 -10.16 -1.37
N VAL A 85 -5.14 -8.82 -1.29
CA VAL A 85 -6.29 -7.97 -1.66
C VAL A 85 -6.57 -8.04 -3.16
N PHE A 86 -5.53 -7.91 -4.00
CA PHE A 86 -5.68 -8.02 -5.45
C PHE A 86 -6.17 -9.40 -5.88
N GLU A 87 -5.60 -10.48 -5.34
CA GLU A 87 -6.01 -11.86 -5.63
C GLU A 87 -7.50 -12.08 -5.31
N ASN A 88 -7.96 -11.65 -4.13
CA ASN A 88 -9.37 -11.77 -3.75
C ASN A 88 -10.27 -10.92 -4.64
N ALA A 89 -9.89 -9.68 -4.96
CA ALA A 89 -10.67 -8.82 -5.85
C ALA A 89 -10.80 -9.44 -7.25
N ILE A 90 -9.71 -9.95 -7.83
CA ILE A 90 -9.73 -10.62 -9.15
C ILE A 90 -10.64 -11.85 -9.09
N LYS A 91 -10.53 -12.67 -8.05
CA LYS A 91 -11.37 -13.85 -7.85
C LYS A 91 -12.85 -13.48 -7.80
N GLU A 92 -13.24 -12.52 -6.96
CA GLU A 92 -14.64 -12.08 -6.85
C GLU A 92 -15.16 -11.50 -8.17
N LEU A 93 -14.34 -10.76 -8.91
CA LEU A 93 -14.72 -10.22 -10.21
C LEU A 93 -14.94 -11.33 -11.25
N ILE A 94 -14.14 -12.40 -11.23
CA ILE A 94 -14.34 -13.58 -12.09
C ILE A 94 -15.61 -14.34 -11.69
N GLU A 95 -15.84 -14.55 -10.39
CA GLU A 95 -17.04 -15.25 -9.88
C GLU A 95 -18.34 -14.51 -10.23
N ASN A 96 -18.28 -13.18 -10.41
CA ASN A 96 -19.41 -12.34 -10.81
C ASN A 96 -19.47 -12.07 -12.33
N ASP A 97 -18.74 -12.82 -13.17
CA ASP A 97 -18.65 -12.65 -14.63
C ASP A 97 -18.17 -11.25 -15.08
N GLU A 98 -17.50 -10.50 -14.21
CA GLU A 98 -16.97 -9.15 -14.48
C GLU A 98 -15.56 -9.19 -15.09
N TYR A 99 -15.34 -10.06 -16.09
CA TYR A 99 -14.01 -10.39 -16.65
C TYR A 99 -13.18 -9.17 -17.07
N ARG A 100 -13.80 -8.15 -17.66
CA ARG A 100 -13.07 -6.93 -18.08
C ARG A 100 -12.51 -6.17 -16.87
N LYS A 101 -13.24 -6.13 -15.76
CA LYS A 101 -12.77 -5.50 -14.52
C LYS A 101 -11.69 -6.36 -13.89
N ALA A 102 -11.85 -7.69 -13.87
CA ALA A 102 -10.82 -8.61 -13.39
C ALA A 102 -9.49 -8.41 -14.12
N ALA A 103 -9.52 -8.33 -15.46
CA ALA A 103 -8.32 -8.08 -16.27
C ALA A 103 -7.68 -6.70 -15.96
N LYS A 104 -8.50 -5.66 -15.78
CA LYS A 104 -8.01 -4.33 -15.38
C LYS A 104 -7.33 -4.35 -14.01
N THR A 105 -7.96 -5.00 -13.02
CA THR A 105 -7.41 -5.15 -11.67
C THR A 105 -6.11 -5.97 -11.66
N ALA A 106 -6.00 -7.00 -12.50
CA ALA A 106 -4.76 -7.75 -12.69
C ALA A 106 -3.63 -6.90 -13.30
N ALA A 107 -3.94 -6.03 -14.27
CA ALA A 107 -2.97 -5.09 -14.83
C ALA A 107 -2.52 -4.05 -13.78
N GLU A 108 -3.46 -3.49 -12.99
CA GLU A 108 -3.13 -2.57 -11.90
C GLU A 108 -2.24 -3.24 -10.83
N TRP A 109 -2.48 -4.51 -10.53
CA TRP A 109 -1.61 -5.29 -9.64
C TRP A 109 -0.21 -5.48 -10.22
N HIS A 110 -0.10 -5.83 -11.51
CA HIS A 110 1.18 -5.98 -12.20
C HIS A 110 1.99 -4.67 -12.16
N ASP A 111 1.36 -3.54 -12.48
CA ASP A 111 2.00 -2.23 -12.45
C ASP A 111 2.49 -1.89 -11.04
N TRP A 112 1.67 -2.16 -10.02
CA TRP A 112 2.06 -2.00 -8.62
C TRP A 112 3.27 -2.86 -8.25
N MET A 113 3.29 -4.13 -8.67
CA MET A 113 4.43 -5.03 -8.46
C MET A 113 5.69 -4.54 -9.20
N ALA A 114 5.54 -3.98 -10.40
CA ALA A 114 6.65 -3.43 -11.18
C ALA A 114 7.24 -2.16 -10.53
N ASP A 115 6.39 -1.25 -10.05
CA ASP A 115 6.81 -0.05 -9.33
C ASP A 115 7.53 -0.38 -8.02
N ARG A 116 7.18 -1.52 -7.39
CA ARG A 116 7.84 -2.07 -6.21
C ARG A 116 9.12 -2.87 -6.54
N GLY A 117 9.41 -3.11 -7.82
CA GLY A 117 10.60 -3.85 -8.29
C GLY A 117 10.48 -5.38 -8.22
N HIS A 118 9.28 -5.92 -8.01
CA HIS A 118 9.06 -7.38 -7.92
C HIS A 118 8.99 -8.07 -9.29
N VAL A 119 8.55 -7.34 -10.31
CA VAL A 119 8.48 -7.82 -11.71
C VAL A 119 9.07 -6.77 -12.64
N PRO A 120 9.63 -7.17 -13.80
CA PRO A 120 10.07 -6.22 -14.81
C PRO A 120 8.88 -5.41 -15.33
N ARG A 121 9.07 -4.10 -15.49
CA ARG A 121 8.12 -3.28 -16.24
C ARG A 121 8.27 -3.60 -17.72
N GLU A 122 7.18 -3.92 -18.41
CA GLU A 122 7.21 -4.01 -19.86
C GLU A 122 7.53 -2.61 -20.43
N PRO A 123 8.46 -2.50 -21.40
CA PRO A 123 8.79 -1.20 -21.99
C PRO A 123 7.56 -0.63 -22.71
N ASP A 124 7.23 0.63 -22.42
CA ASP A 124 6.11 1.36 -23.04
C ASP A 124 6.18 1.39 -24.59
N ARG A 125 7.37 1.12 -25.14
CA ARG A 125 7.62 0.99 -26.58
C ARG A 125 8.78 0.03 -26.84
N LEU A 126 8.49 -1.09 -27.52
CA LEU A 126 9.53 -1.83 -28.26
C LEU A 126 9.91 -0.97 -29.47
N GLU A 127 10.94 -0.13 -29.35
CA GLU A 127 11.61 0.36 -30.54
C GLU A 127 12.32 -0.83 -31.18
N LEU A 128 11.75 -1.35 -32.26
CA LEU A 128 12.43 -2.28 -33.16
C LEU A 128 13.59 -1.53 -33.82
N SER A 129 14.72 -1.39 -33.12
CA SER A 129 16.00 -1.02 -33.74
C SER A 129 16.53 -2.25 -34.46
N GLY A 130 15.94 -2.54 -35.61
CA GLY A 130 16.22 -3.76 -36.35
C GLY A 130 15.31 -3.87 -37.56
N ALA A 131 15.12 -2.76 -38.29
CA ALA A 131 14.67 -2.83 -39.67
C ALA A 131 15.82 -3.32 -40.56
N ASP A 132 16.39 -4.49 -40.25
CA ASP A 132 17.24 -5.23 -41.18
C ASP A 132 16.30 -5.89 -42.20
N ASP A 133 16.02 -5.08 -43.22
CA ASP A 133 15.82 -5.46 -44.61
C ASP A 133 15.24 -6.86 -44.89
N TRP A 134 13.98 -7.08 -44.50
CA TRP A 134 13.21 -8.23 -44.99
C TRP A 134 12.98 -8.21 -46.51
N ARG A 135 13.24 -7.07 -47.18
CA ARG A 135 13.06 -6.93 -48.63
C ARG A 135 14.21 -7.54 -49.43
N ALA A 136 15.37 -7.80 -48.80
CA ALA A 136 16.48 -8.49 -49.45
C ALA A 136 16.17 -9.96 -49.79
N TYR A 137 15.26 -10.62 -49.06
CA TYR A 137 14.96 -12.05 -49.26
C TYR A 137 13.94 -12.34 -50.37
N ILE A 138 13.21 -11.34 -50.87
CA ILE A 138 12.15 -11.56 -51.89
C ILE A 138 12.69 -11.43 -53.32
N ARG A 139 13.87 -10.82 -53.51
CA ARG A 139 14.37 -10.52 -54.87
C ARG A 139 15.25 -11.59 -55.51
N THR A 140 15.53 -12.70 -54.83
CA THR A 140 16.35 -13.80 -55.38
C THR A 140 15.53 -15.02 -55.79
N GLY A 141 14.19 -14.92 -55.84
CA GLY A 141 13.32 -16.07 -56.11
C GLY A 141 12.75 -16.20 -57.53
N ASP A 142 12.85 -15.18 -58.40
CA ASP A 142 12.00 -15.10 -59.60
C ASP A 142 12.73 -14.98 -60.96
N ASP A 143 14.06 -15.17 -61.04
CA ASP A 143 14.80 -15.06 -62.32
C ASP A 143 15.50 -16.37 -62.78
N GLU A 144 14.97 -17.55 -62.40
CA GLU A 144 15.33 -18.82 -63.07
C GLU A 144 14.08 -19.66 -63.38
N ALA A 145 13.34 -19.27 -64.43
CA ALA A 145 12.50 -20.17 -65.22
C ALA A 145 12.08 -19.48 -66.53
N ASP A 146 12.82 -19.71 -67.62
CA ASP A 146 12.30 -20.37 -68.82
C ASP A 146 13.32 -20.30 -69.99
N ASP A 147 13.49 -21.45 -70.62
CA ASP A 147 14.26 -21.78 -71.85
C ASP A 147 13.86 -20.93 -73.08
#